data_AF-A0A4Q3RLD4-F1
#
_entry.id   AF-A0A4Q3RLD4-F1
#
_cell.length_a   1.000
_cell.length_b   1.000
_cell.length_c   1.000
_cell.angle_alpha   90.00
_cell.angle_beta   90.00
_cell.angle_gamma   90.00
#
_symmetry.space_group_name_H-M   'P 1'
#
loop_
_entity.id
_entity.type
_entity.pdbx_description
1 polymer ?
#
loop_
_entity_poly.entity_id
_entity_poly.type
_entity_poly.pdbx_seq_one_letter_code
_entity_poly.pdbx_strand_id
1 'polypeptide(L)'
;MNIITDVEEMNAREGNTMHTRATELAGIKDFFSGALQELKPAMEKEEAGRDCKLLIHILPPMEQWNLPADKQDQGLRMTLQGYSDELAIQIHQAISGIVDASMEKIIPGQSPN
;
A
#
# COMPACT_ATOMS: atom_id res chain seq x y z
N MET A 1 8.11 -1.23 -12.48
CA MET A 1 7.42 -1.12 -11.18
C MET A 1 6.22 -2.04 -11.13
N ASN A 2 6.27 -3.07 -10.28
CA ASN A 2 5.19 -4.03 -10.08
C ASN A 2 4.59 -3.87 -8.68
N ILE A 3 3.56 -3.02 -8.55
CA ILE A 3 2.84 -2.85 -7.28
C ILE A 3 1.80 -3.95 -7.19
N ILE A 4 1.97 -4.80 -6.18
CA ILE A 4 1.02 -5.84 -5.82
C ILE A 4 0.34 -5.41 -4.53
N THR A 5 -0.98 -5.55 -4.48
CA THR A 5 -1.76 -5.37 -3.26
C THR A 5 -2.05 -6.73 -2.62
N ASP A 6 -2.19 -6.77 -1.30
CA ASP A 6 -2.60 -7.97 -0.55
C ASP A 6 -3.90 -8.58 -1.09
N VAL A 7 -4.88 -7.75 -1.46
CA VAL A 7 -6.14 -8.17 -2.10
C VAL A 7 -5.90 -8.96 -3.40
N GLU A 8 -4.92 -8.58 -4.21
CA GLU A 8 -4.57 -9.29 -5.45
C GLU A 8 -3.89 -10.63 -5.17
N GLU A 9 -3.01 -10.72 -4.17
CA GLU A 9 -2.44 -12.01 -3.77
C GLU A 9 -3.52 -12.95 -3.21
N MET A 10 -4.47 -12.43 -2.44
CA MET A 10 -5.59 -13.23 -1.91
C MET A 10 -6.49 -13.75 -3.04
N ASN A 11 -6.89 -12.87 -3.96
CA ASN A 11 -7.70 -13.26 -5.13
C ASN A 11 -6.97 -14.29 -6.01
N ALA A 12 -5.65 -14.19 -6.16
CA ALA A 12 -4.86 -15.14 -6.93
C ALA A 12 -4.71 -16.52 -6.25
N ARG A 13 -4.66 -16.55 -4.90
CA ARG A 13 -4.45 -17.78 -4.12
C ARG A 13 -5.72 -18.56 -3.84
N GLU A 14 -6.81 -17.87 -3.50
CA GLU A 14 -8.03 -18.53 -3.00
C GLU A 14 -9.08 -18.77 -4.09
N GLY A 15 -8.87 -18.26 -5.30
CA GLY A 15 -9.85 -18.35 -6.40
C GLY A 15 -11.18 -17.67 -6.07
N ASN A 16 -11.22 -16.89 -4.98
CA ASN A 16 -12.40 -16.28 -4.42
C ASN A 16 -12.25 -14.77 -4.57
N THR A 17 -13.13 -14.17 -5.37
CA THR A 17 -13.05 -12.74 -5.69
C THR A 17 -13.54 -11.95 -4.49
N MET A 18 -12.63 -11.39 -3.69
CA MET A 18 -13.02 -10.27 -2.83
C MET A 18 -13.52 -9.15 -3.75
N HIS A 19 -14.79 -8.79 -3.60
CA HIS A 19 -15.45 -7.77 -4.42
C HIS A 19 -15.02 -6.35 -4.01
N THR A 20 -13.72 -6.05 -4.08
CA THR A 20 -13.25 -4.68 -4.27
C THR A 20 -13.51 -4.32 -5.73
N ARG A 21 -14.23 -3.23 -6.02
CA ARG A 21 -14.50 -2.88 -7.42
C ARG A 21 -13.16 -2.68 -8.13
N ALA A 22 -13.01 -3.22 -9.34
CA ALA A 22 -11.75 -3.10 -10.10
C ALA A 22 -11.27 -1.64 -10.24
N THR A 23 -12.22 -0.69 -10.29
CA THR A 23 -11.95 0.75 -10.31
C THR A 23 -11.37 1.29 -9.00
N GLU A 24 -11.76 0.74 -7.85
CA GLU A 24 -11.24 1.14 -6.54
C GLU A 24 -9.79 0.66 -6.37
N LEU A 25 -9.50 -0.60 -6.76
CA LEU A 25 -8.12 -1.11 -6.78
C LEU A 25 -7.23 -0.33 -7.75
N ALA A 26 -7.75 0.00 -8.94
CA ALA A 26 -7.01 0.83 -9.90
C ALA A 26 -6.67 2.21 -9.31
N GLY A 27 -7.64 2.86 -8.65
CA GLY A 27 -7.41 4.15 -7.99
C GLY A 27 -6.36 4.08 -6.87
N ILE A 28 -6.35 2.99 -6.10
CA ILE A 28 -5.34 2.76 -5.05
C ILE A 28 -3.94 2.58 -5.67
N LYS A 29 -3.83 1.82 -6.76
CA LYS A 29 -2.55 1.63 -7.46
C LYS A 29 -2.02 2.92 -8.07
N ASP A 30 -2.89 3.71 -8.68
CA ASP A 30 -2.52 5.00 -9.29
C ASP A 30 -2.00 5.95 -8.22
N PHE A 31 -2.64 5.96 -7.05
CA PHE A 31 -2.24 6.78 -5.91
C PHE A 31 -0.83 6.43 -5.41
N PHE A 32 -0.53 5.15 -5.15
CA PHE A 32 0.81 4.73 -4.75
C PHE A 32 1.84 4.91 -5.87
N SER A 33 1.45 4.69 -7.13
CA SER A 33 2.33 4.93 -8.28
C SER A 33 2.72 6.40 -8.41
N GLY A 34 1.81 7.32 -8.10
CA GLY A 34 2.08 8.77 -8.08
C GLY A 34 3.10 9.14 -7.01
N ALA A 35 2.97 8.58 -5.81
CA ALA A 35 3.92 8.84 -4.73
C ALA A 35 5.32 8.28 -4.98
N LEU A 36 5.42 7.19 -5.75
CA LEU A 36 6.70 6.58 -6.13
C LEU A 36 7.24 7.07 -7.48
N GLN A 37 6.59 8.05 -8.10
CA GLN A 37 6.93 8.49 -9.46
C GLN A 37 8.40 8.96 -9.57
N GLU A 38 8.92 9.64 -8.56
CA GLU A 38 10.31 10.12 -8.53
C GLU A 38 11.32 8.98 -8.33
N LEU A 39 10.93 7.91 -7.62
CA LEU A 39 11.75 6.74 -7.36
C LEU A 39 11.67 5.68 -8.46
N LYS A 40 10.65 5.78 -9.33
CA LYS A 40 10.40 4.83 -10.42
C LYS A 40 11.63 4.48 -11.26
N PRO A 41 12.48 5.44 -11.70
CA PRO A 41 13.67 5.09 -12.50
C PRO A 41 14.68 4.24 -11.72
N ALA A 42 14.85 4.50 -10.41
CA ALA A 42 15.73 3.73 -9.55
C ALA A 42 15.17 2.32 -9.28
N MET A 43 13.86 2.22 -9.04
CA MET A 43 13.16 0.95 -8.88
C MET A 43 13.25 0.07 -10.12
N GLU A 44 12.97 0.63 -11.31
CA GLU A 44 13.04 -0.12 -12.58
C GLU A 44 14.46 -0.60 -12.89
N LYS A 45 15.48 0.16 -12.51
CA LYS A 45 16.88 -0.25 -12.66
C LYS A 45 17.22 -1.45 -11.78
N GLU A 46 16.74 -1.51 -10.55
CA GLU A 46 16.97 -2.66 -9.67
C GLU A 46 16.13 -3.88 -10.10
N GLU A 47 14.87 -3.66 -10.49
CA GLU A 47 13.98 -4.70 -11.04
C GLU A 47 14.53 -5.34 -12.31
N ALA A 48 15.33 -4.62 -13.11
CA ALA A 48 15.98 -5.18 -14.29
C ALA A 48 17.13 -6.17 -13.96
N GLY A 49 17.70 -6.07 -12.76
CA GLY A 49 18.85 -6.89 -12.33
C GLY A 49 18.57 -7.82 -11.17
N ARG A 50 17.42 -7.71 -10.52
CA ARG A 50 17.04 -8.42 -9.30
C ARG A 50 15.54 -8.74 -9.30
N ASP A 51 15.19 -9.82 -8.62
CA ASP A 51 13.78 -10.12 -8.36
C ASP A 51 13.29 -9.25 -7.20
N CYS A 52 12.79 -8.07 -7.56
CA CYS A 52 12.28 -7.07 -6.62
C CYS A 52 10.75 -7.16 -6.50
N LYS A 53 10.25 -7.03 -5.27
CA LYS A 53 8.81 -7.03 -4.99
C LYS A 53 8.46 -5.95 -3.98
N LEU A 54 7.44 -5.15 -4.31
CA LEU A 54 6.78 -4.22 -3.41
C LEU A 54 5.33 -4.70 -3.20
N LEU A 55 5.01 -5.04 -1.96
CA LEU A 55 3.67 -5.42 -1.52
C LEU A 55 3.14 -4.36 -0.56
N ILE A 56 1.94 -3.85 -0.84
CA ILE A 56 1.24 -2.91 0.04
C ILE A 56 0.04 -3.63 0.63
N HIS A 57 -0.01 -3.68 1.96
CA HIS A 57 -1.11 -4.25 2.73
C HIS A 57 -2.08 -3.13 3.07
N ILE A 58 -3.28 -3.22 2.51
CA ILE A 58 -4.34 -2.22 2.66
C ILE A 58 -5.35 -2.70 3.70
N LEU A 59 -5.41 -4.00 3.96
CA LEU A 59 -6.27 -4.60 4.97
C LEU A 59 -5.48 -4.91 6.25
N PRO A 60 -6.15 -4.90 7.41
CA PRO A 60 -5.56 -5.46 8.62
C PRO A 60 -5.29 -6.97 8.43
N PRO A 61 -4.38 -7.58 9.22
CA PRO A 61 -4.14 -9.01 9.21
C PRO A 61 -5.42 -9.79 9.48
N MET A 62 -5.59 -10.95 8.85
CA MET A 62 -6.81 -11.76 8.99
C MET A 62 -7.12 -12.11 10.45
N GLU A 63 -6.09 -12.25 11.29
CA GLU A 63 -6.22 -12.49 12.73
C GLU A 63 -6.97 -11.36 13.45
N GLN A 64 -6.94 -10.15 12.88
CA GLN A 64 -7.55 -8.95 13.44
C GLN A 64 -8.95 -8.66 12.86
N TRP A 65 -9.42 -9.38 11.84
CA TRP A 65 -10.70 -9.07 11.19
C TRP A 65 -11.90 -9.23 12.12
N ASN A 66 -11.79 -10.11 13.12
CA ASN A 66 -12.81 -10.32 14.14
C ASN A 66 -12.69 -9.36 15.32
N LEU A 67 -11.63 -8.54 15.38
CA LEU A 67 -11.46 -7.54 16.42
C LEU A 67 -12.36 -6.33 16.11
N PRO A 68 -12.87 -5.64 17.15
CA PRO A 68 -13.48 -4.32 16.98
C PRO A 68 -12.58 -3.36 16.20
N ALA A 69 -13.14 -2.49 15.37
CA ALA A 69 -12.39 -1.62 14.44
C ALA A 69 -11.37 -0.71 15.14
N ASP A 70 -11.61 -0.32 16.39
CA ASP A 70 -10.71 0.45 17.26
C ASP A 70 -9.51 -0.36 17.80
N LYS A 71 -9.55 -1.69 17.66
CA LYS A 71 -8.49 -2.63 18.02
C LYS A 71 -7.82 -3.27 16.82
N GLN A 72 -8.31 -2.97 15.62
CA GLN A 72 -7.64 -3.33 14.38
C GLN A 72 -6.52 -2.34 14.15
N ASP A 73 -5.35 -2.86 13.81
CA ASP A 73 -4.25 -2.04 13.35
C ASP A 73 -4.57 -1.61 11.91
N GLN A 74 -5.12 -0.39 11.81
CA GLN A 74 -5.53 0.26 10.56
C GLN A 74 -4.35 0.91 9.81
N GLY A 75 -3.11 0.64 10.22
CA GLY A 75 -1.94 1.12 9.52
C GLY A 75 -1.75 0.46 8.16
N LEU A 76 -1.44 1.28 7.15
CA LEU A 76 -0.90 0.77 5.89
C LEU A 76 0.44 0.08 6.20
N ARG A 77 0.59 -1.17 5.76
CA ARG A 77 1.87 -1.89 5.90
C ARG A 77 2.47 -2.11 4.54
N MET A 78 3.79 -2.24 4.52
CA MET A 78 4.52 -2.47 3.29
C MET A 78 5.53 -3.59 3.50
N THR A 79 5.70 -4.42 2.48
CA THR A 79 6.78 -5.40 2.39
C THR A 79 7.61 -5.10 1.15
N LEU A 80 8.91 -4.95 1.34
CA LEU A 80 9.90 -4.70 0.29
C LEU A 80 10.86 -5.89 0.23
N GLN A 81 11.10 -6.41 -0.96
CA GLN A 81 12.02 -7.52 -1.21
C GLN A 81 12.90 -7.19 -2.43
N GLY A 82 14.17 -7.58 -2.38
CA GLY A 82 15.11 -7.48 -3.50
C GLY A 82 15.72 -6.10 -3.74
N TYR A 83 15.07 -5.03 -3.24
CA TYR A 83 15.60 -3.67 -3.30
C TYR A 83 16.82 -3.48 -2.38
N SER A 84 17.70 -2.55 -2.74
CA SER A 84 18.78 -2.09 -1.85
C SER A 84 18.23 -1.39 -0.61
N ASP A 85 18.98 -1.43 0.51
CA ASP A 85 18.55 -0.81 1.78
C ASP A 85 18.28 0.69 1.61
N GLU A 86 19.10 1.39 0.83
CA GLU A 86 18.95 2.83 0.57
C GLU A 86 17.65 3.12 -0.19
N LEU A 87 17.37 2.37 -1.27
CA LEU A 87 16.15 2.54 -2.03
C LEU A 87 14.91 2.10 -1.23
N ALA A 88 15.04 1.04 -0.42
CA ALA A 88 13.97 0.57 0.45
C ALA A 88 13.54 1.63 1.47
N ILE A 89 14.51 2.34 2.07
CA ILE A 89 14.23 3.46 2.99
C ILE A 89 13.49 4.59 2.25
N GLN A 90 13.94 4.95 1.04
CA GLN A 90 13.30 6.01 0.25
C GLN A 90 11.85 5.65 -0.13
N ILE A 91 11.62 4.40 -0.56
CA ILE A 91 10.27 3.91 -0.85
C ILE A 91 9.41 3.97 0.42
N HIS A 92 9.95 3.56 1.57
CA HIS A 92 9.22 3.60 2.84
C HIS A 92 8.84 5.03 3.25
N GLN A 93 9.75 5.99 3.07
CA GLN A 93 9.48 7.40 3.37
C GLN A 93 8.42 7.98 2.43
N ALA A 94 8.53 7.70 1.13
CA ALA A 94 7.58 8.16 0.13
C ALA A 94 6.15 7.67 0.42
N ILE A 95 6.00 6.40 0.84
CA ILE A 95 4.68 5.84 1.17
C ILE A 95 4.19 6.27 2.55
N SER A 96 5.06 6.33 3.57
CA SER A 96 4.65 6.72 4.93
C SER A 96 4.14 8.16 4.99
N GLY A 97 4.77 9.08 4.23
CA GLY A 97 4.31 10.47 4.14
C GLY A 97 2.89 10.63 3.59
N ILE A 98 2.38 9.63 2.88
CA ILE A 98 1.00 9.60 2.38
C ILE A 98 0.01 9.27 3.50
N VAL A 99 0.37 8.33 4.37
CA VAL A 99 -0.48 7.86 5.48
C VAL A 99 -0.65 9.00 6.48
N ASP A 100 0.43 9.70 6.81
CA ASP A 100 0.42 10.86 7.71
C ASP A 100 -0.41 12.02 7.13
N ALA A 101 -0.23 12.34 5.84
CA ALA A 101 -0.99 13.40 5.16
C ALA A 101 -2.50 13.07 5.01
N SER A 102 -2.84 11.77 4.98
CA SER A 102 -4.24 11.30 4.95
C SER A 102 -4.90 11.40 6.33
N MET A 103 -4.14 11.21 7.41
CA MET A 103 -4.63 11.35 8.79
C MET A 103 -4.83 12.83 9.21
N GLU A 104 -4.02 13.76 8.72
CA GLU A 104 -4.18 15.20 9.01
C GLU A 104 -5.47 15.82 8.41
N LYS A 105 -6.11 15.16 7.43
CA LYS A 105 -7.39 15.62 6.87
C LYS A 105 -8.62 15.28 7.72
N ILE A 106 -8.47 14.48 8.77
CA ILE A 106 -9.54 14.26 9.75
C ILE A 106 -9.39 15.32 10.85
N ILE A 107 -9.81 16.56 10.54
CA ILE A 107 -9.98 17.58 11.57
C ILE A 107 -11.28 17.23 12.33
N PRO A 108 -11.22 16.87 13.62
CA PRO A 108 -12.43 16.72 14.42
C PRO A 108 -13.00 18.12 14.68
N GLY A 109 -14.15 18.46 14.10
CA GLY A 109 -14.92 19.61 14.60
C GLY A 109 -15.65 20.52 13.60
N GLN A 110 -15.83 20.18 12.33
CA GLN A 110 -16.78 20.94 11.50
C GLN A 110 -18.14 20.23 11.42
N SER A 111 -19.00 20.56 12.38
CA SER A 111 -20.46 20.41 12.20
C SER A 111 -20.92 21.38 11.11
N PRO A 112 -21.71 20.94 10.12
CA PRO A 112 -22.31 21.86 9.18
C PRO A 112 -23.41 22.66 9.89
N ASN A 113 -23.32 23.99 9.80
CA ASN A 113 -24.48 24.88 9.96
C ASN A 113 -25.34 24.82 8.71
#